data_AF-A0A6I5X304-F1
#
_entry.id   AF-A0A6I5X304-F1
#
_cell.length_a   1.000
_cell.length_b   1.000
_cell.length_c   1.000
_cell.angle_alpha   90.00
_cell.angle_beta   90.00
_cell.angle_gamma   90.00
#
_symmetry.space_group_name_H-M   'P 1'
#
loop_
_entity.id
_entity.type
_entity.pdbx_description
1 polymer ?
#
loop_
_entity_poly.entity_id
_entity_poly.type
_entity_poly.pdbx_seq_one_letter_code
_entity_poly.pdbx_strand_id
1 'polypeptide(L)'
;MSESPAFRSVLRGYDPAQVDKWQAEHAGALEQARKEAAERTVEASQLRSALTRAQEEQASAAAALRSVREEQASAAAPTYAGLGERIGAMLTLADEHAADIRSQAQAQASEMVGSSKLQADQTRASADRYAEEVRSKADADAARVVEKARQEADAILDDADREASARREEAEAVYEHQRARAAAAAADFEATLGQRRDKAAAEFASQMAAHEAALAQAEERATTLSAESERAHAEAAAESQRTLESARAEAEALVVAAREKAERIRRDSERELSAATARRDSITSQLSNVRQMLATLGGGAMVDSIDEHGALAPDPAAESVVDADQADETEVAGTDDQGDHAEDQAGQAEGHEGHADQTDQATEEQPEPAEQAKGTARSRA
;
A
#
# COMPACT_ATOMS: atom_id res chain seq x y z
N MET A 1 19.19 -31.02 -46.13
CA MET A 1 18.18 -30.04 -45.69
C MET A 1 17.50 -30.59 -44.46
N SER A 2 17.82 -30.08 -43.27
CA SER A 2 17.03 -30.39 -42.07
C SER A 2 15.90 -29.38 -42.01
N GLU A 3 14.84 -29.66 -42.75
CA GLU A 3 13.59 -28.90 -42.68
C GLU A 3 13.02 -29.14 -41.28
N SER A 4 13.16 -28.15 -40.40
CA SER A 4 12.67 -28.27 -39.02
C SER A 4 11.15 -28.42 -39.06
N PRO A 5 10.60 -29.57 -38.67
CA PRO A 5 9.16 -29.80 -38.74
C PRO A 5 8.41 -28.83 -37.83
N ALA A 6 7.47 -28.08 -38.39
CA ALA A 6 6.54 -27.26 -37.62
C ALA A 6 5.49 -28.17 -36.97
N PHE A 7 5.69 -28.50 -35.69
CA PHE A 7 4.71 -29.23 -34.89
C PHE A 7 3.67 -28.26 -34.32
N ARG A 8 2.41 -28.67 -34.34
CA ARG A 8 1.31 -27.94 -33.70
C ARG A 8 1.53 -27.93 -32.19
N SER A 9 1.40 -26.77 -31.54
CA SER A 9 1.45 -26.65 -30.08
C SER A 9 0.07 -26.85 -29.45
N VAL A 10 0.02 -27.62 -28.36
CA VAL A 10 -1.14 -27.77 -27.46
C VAL A 10 -0.84 -27.00 -26.17
N LEU A 11 -1.84 -26.82 -25.28
CA LEU A 11 -1.77 -25.99 -24.05
C LEU A 11 -0.50 -26.18 -23.20
N ARG A 12 0.19 -27.33 -23.32
CA ARG A 12 1.56 -27.55 -22.85
C ARG A 12 2.37 -28.32 -23.91
N GLY A 13 3.20 -27.63 -24.68
CA GLY A 13 4.18 -28.23 -25.59
C GLY A 13 3.64 -28.64 -26.97
N TYR A 14 4.41 -29.44 -27.70
CA TYR A 14 4.05 -29.92 -29.04
C TYR A 14 3.05 -31.09 -28.97
N ASP A 15 2.20 -31.22 -29.99
CA ASP A 15 1.24 -32.32 -30.15
C ASP A 15 1.98 -33.68 -30.22
N PRO A 16 1.85 -34.54 -29.19
CA PRO A 16 2.56 -35.81 -29.14
C PRO A 16 2.29 -36.70 -30.36
N ALA A 17 1.05 -36.73 -30.87
CA ALA A 17 0.70 -37.58 -32.00
C ALA A 17 1.40 -37.16 -33.30
N GLN A 18 1.61 -35.85 -33.48
CA GLN A 18 2.33 -35.33 -34.65
C GLN A 18 3.84 -35.60 -34.54
N VAL A 19 4.40 -35.46 -33.34
CA VAL A 19 5.82 -35.76 -33.07
C VAL A 19 6.09 -37.25 -33.24
N ASP A 20 5.25 -38.12 -32.70
CA ASP A 20 5.38 -39.58 -32.82
C ASP A 20 5.29 -40.03 -34.27
N LYS A 21 4.37 -39.46 -35.06
CA LYS A 21 4.27 -39.75 -36.49
C LYS A 21 5.53 -39.32 -37.25
N TRP A 22 6.04 -38.12 -36.99
CA TRP A 22 7.26 -37.62 -37.62
C TRP A 22 8.48 -38.48 -37.23
N GLN A 23 8.59 -38.86 -35.97
CA GLN A 23 9.64 -39.76 -35.48
C GLN A 23 9.56 -41.13 -36.17
N ALA A 24 8.36 -41.70 -36.30
CA ALA A 24 8.16 -42.98 -36.98
C ALA A 24 8.52 -42.91 -38.48
N GLU A 25 8.13 -41.84 -39.17
CA GLU A 25 8.50 -41.61 -40.59
C GLU A 25 10.01 -41.46 -40.76
N HIS A 26 10.66 -40.68 -39.90
CA HIS A 26 12.12 -40.46 -39.97
C HIS A 26 12.90 -41.71 -39.56
N ALA A 27 12.44 -42.45 -38.54
CA ALA A 27 13.02 -43.73 -38.16
C ALA A 27 12.91 -44.74 -39.32
N GLY A 28 11.76 -44.80 -40.00
CA GLY A 28 11.55 -45.63 -41.18
C GLY A 28 12.48 -45.25 -42.34
N ALA A 29 12.61 -43.96 -42.65
CA ALA A 29 13.53 -43.47 -43.67
C ALA A 29 15.00 -43.78 -43.34
N LEU A 30 15.40 -43.67 -42.08
CA LEU A 30 16.74 -44.02 -41.60
C LEU A 30 17.02 -45.52 -41.72
N GLU A 31 16.04 -46.35 -41.36
CA GLU A 31 16.15 -47.80 -41.51
C GLU A 31 16.24 -48.21 -42.98
N GLN A 32 15.47 -47.57 -43.85
CA GLN A 32 15.52 -47.80 -45.29
C GLN A 32 16.87 -47.38 -45.89
N ALA A 33 17.36 -46.18 -45.55
CA ALA A 33 18.70 -45.73 -45.97
C ALA A 33 19.81 -46.67 -45.48
N ARG A 34 19.69 -47.23 -44.27
CA ARG A 34 20.62 -48.24 -43.75
C ARG A 34 20.55 -49.55 -44.53
N LYS A 35 19.35 -50.02 -44.91
CA LYS A 35 19.17 -51.23 -45.74
C LYS A 35 19.82 -51.04 -47.11
N GLU A 36 19.55 -49.92 -47.79
CA GLU A 36 20.16 -49.61 -49.08
C GLU A 36 21.68 -49.49 -48.99
N ALA A 37 22.22 -48.90 -47.93
CA ALA A 37 23.66 -48.83 -47.70
C ALA A 37 24.28 -50.23 -47.49
N ALA A 38 23.59 -51.11 -46.74
CA ALA A 38 24.02 -52.48 -46.54
C ALA A 38 24.01 -53.28 -47.85
N GLU A 39 22.95 -53.17 -48.65
CA GLU A 39 22.83 -53.80 -49.97
C GLU A 39 23.96 -53.35 -50.91
N ARG A 40 24.19 -52.03 -51.04
CA ARG A 40 25.30 -51.50 -51.84
C ARG A 40 26.67 -51.96 -51.36
N THR A 41 26.84 -52.15 -50.04
CA THR A 41 28.10 -52.67 -49.49
C THR A 41 28.31 -54.14 -49.87
N VAL A 42 27.24 -54.95 -49.84
CA VAL A 42 27.27 -56.34 -50.31
C VAL A 42 27.59 -56.39 -51.81
N GLU A 43 26.91 -55.60 -52.64
CA GLU A 43 27.19 -55.52 -54.08
C GLU A 43 28.63 -55.13 -54.37
N ALA A 44 29.17 -54.12 -53.67
CA ALA A 44 30.56 -53.72 -53.81
C ALA A 44 31.55 -54.84 -53.43
N SER A 45 31.24 -55.62 -52.39
CA SER A 45 32.05 -56.78 -51.99
C SER A 45 32.00 -57.91 -53.03
N GLN A 46 30.83 -58.16 -53.62
CA GLN A 46 30.64 -59.17 -54.66
C GLN A 46 31.41 -58.79 -55.93
N LEU A 47 31.30 -57.54 -56.37
CA LEU A 47 32.04 -57.01 -57.52
C LEU A 47 33.55 -57.08 -57.30
N ARG A 48 34.05 -56.76 -56.10
CA ARG A 48 35.46 -56.94 -55.75
C ARG A 48 35.89 -58.40 -55.84
N SER A 49 35.10 -59.34 -55.31
CA SER A 49 35.42 -60.78 -55.41
C SER A 49 35.43 -61.29 -56.85
N ALA A 50 34.55 -60.77 -57.71
CA ALA A 50 34.49 -61.12 -59.12
C ALA A 50 35.70 -60.57 -59.87
N LEU A 51 36.13 -59.34 -59.56
CA LEU A 51 37.35 -58.74 -60.11
C LEU A 51 38.58 -59.56 -59.75
N THR A 52 38.72 -59.99 -58.49
CA THR A 52 39.86 -60.82 -58.05
C THR A 52 39.88 -62.17 -58.79
N ARG A 53 38.74 -62.84 -58.92
CA ARG A 53 38.63 -64.10 -59.70
C ARG A 53 39.02 -63.91 -61.17
N ALA A 54 38.53 -62.86 -61.81
CA ALA A 54 38.88 -62.56 -63.19
C ALA A 54 40.39 -62.26 -63.36
N GLN A 55 41.01 -61.60 -62.39
CA GLN A 55 42.46 -61.35 -62.38
C GLN A 55 43.27 -62.65 -62.23
N GLU A 56 42.84 -63.57 -61.36
CA GLU A 56 43.46 -64.90 -61.19
C GLU A 56 43.32 -65.77 -62.45
N GLU A 57 42.13 -65.76 -63.07
CA GLU A 57 41.89 -66.42 -64.37
C GLU A 57 42.79 -65.85 -65.46
N GLN A 58 42.94 -64.52 -65.53
CA GLN A 58 43.84 -63.88 -66.48
C GLN A 58 45.31 -64.26 -66.23
N ALA A 59 45.74 -64.31 -64.97
CA ALA A 59 47.11 -64.68 -64.60
C ALA A 59 47.42 -66.15 -64.95
N SER A 60 46.47 -67.06 -64.68
CA SER A 60 46.60 -68.47 -65.02
C SER A 60 46.59 -68.73 -66.53
N ALA A 61 45.70 -68.06 -67.27
CA ALA A 61 45.69 -68.09 -68.73
C ALA A 61 47.00 -67.56 -69.33
N ALA A 62 47.54 -66.47 -68.80
CA ALA A 62 48.84 -65.94 -69.20
C ALA A 62 50.00 -66.91 -68.91
N ALA A 63 49.94 -67.63 -67.79
CA ALA A 63 50.93 -68.67 -67.46
C ALA A 63 50.84 -69.87 -68.43
N ALA A 64 49.64 -70.35 -68.74
CA ALA A 64 49.43 -71.42 -69.73
C ALA A 64 49.88 -71.01 -71.14
N LEU A 65 49.62 -69.75 -71.54
CA LEU A 65 50.12 -69.20 -72.79
C LEU A 65 51.65 -69.06 -72.83
N ARG A 66 52.32 -68.92 -71.68
CA ARG A 66 53.79 -68.95 -71.60
C ARG A 66 54.30 -70.39 -71.73
N SER A 67 53.71 -71.35 -71.01
CA SER A 67 54.15 -72.75 -71.07
C SER A 67 53.98 -73.33 -72.48
N VAL A 68 52.86 -73.05 -73.15
CA VAL A 68 52.64 -73.49 -74.55
C VAL A 68 53.67 -72.87 -75.50
N ARG A 69 54.07 -71.61 -75.29
CA ARG A 69 55.12 -70.98 -76.12
C ARG A 69 56.50 -71.58 -75.86
N GLU A 70 56.82 -71.89 -74.60
CA GLU A 70 58.08 -72.56 -74.24
C GLU A 70 58.14 -73.98 -74.80
N GLU A 71 57.04 -74.74 -74.71
CA GLU A 71 56.89 -76.05 -75.34
C GLU A 71 57.09 -75.96 -76.87
N GLN A 72 56.45 -74.98 -77.53
CA GLN A 72 56.62 -74.73 -78.96
C GLN A 72 58.04 -74.30 -79.33
N ALA A 73 58.72 -73.52 -78.48
CA ALA A 73 60.12 -73.12 -78.71
C ALA A 73 61.09 -74.30 -78.53
N SER A 74 60.79 -75.23 -77.62
CA SER A 74 61.56 -76.45 -77.40
C SER A 74 61.31 -77.54 -78.45
N ALA A 75 60.15 -77.52 -79.09
CA ALA A 75 59.83 -78.32 -80.26
C ALA A 75 60.53 -77.74 -81.50
N ALA A 76 61.83 -77.98 -81.64
CA ALA A 76 62.60 -77.57 -82.81
C ALA A 76 61.94 -78.10 -84.11
N ALA A 77 61.72 -77.19 -85.08
CA ALA A 77 61.13 -77.52 -86.37
C ALA A 77 61.97 -78.60 -87.08
N PRO A 78 61.40 -79.80 -87.38
CA PRO A 78 62.12 -80.80 -88.14
C PRO A 78 62.39 -80.26 -89.55
N THR A 79 63.63 -80.30 -90.02
CA THR A 79 63.94 -79.97 -91.41
C THR A 79 63.53 -81.15 -92.30
N TYR A 80 62.39 -81.01 -93.00
CA TYR A 80 61.77 -82.06 -93.82
C TYR A 80 62.42 -82.29 -95.19
N ALA A 81 63.75 -82.22 -95.28
CA ALA A 81 64.49 -82.37 -96.54
C ALA A 81 64.43 -83.79 -97.16
N GLY A 82 63.80 -84.76 -96.51
CA GLY A 82 63.74 -86.17 -96.93
C GLY A 82 62.34 -86.76 -97.19
N LEU A 83 61.27 -85.95 -97.10
CA LEU A 83 59.88 -86.38 -97.33
C LEU A 83 59.45 -85.74 -98.66
N GLY A 84 59.32 -86.53 -99.74
CA GLY A 84 59.26 -86.06 -101.13
C GLY A 84 58.44 -84.80 -101.43
N GLU A 85 58.83 -84.07 -102.49
CA GLU A 85 58.39 -82.71 -102.92
C GLU A 85 56.94 -82.31 -102.59
N ARG A 86 55.97 -83.21 -102.81
CA ARG A 86 54.54 -82.97 -102.52
C ARG A 86 54.23 -82.81 -101.03
N ILE A 87 54.89 -83.55 -100.15
CA ILE A 87 54.68 -83.46 -98.70
C ILE A 87 55.36 -82.19 -98.14
N GLY A 88 56.53 -81.82 -98.68
CA GLY A 88 57.18 -80.55 -98.38
C GLY A 88 56.28 -79.35 -98.70
N ALA A 89 55.68 -79.32 -99.90
CA ALA A 89 54.75 -78.27 -100.30
C ALA A 89 53.50 -78.18 -99.38
N MET A 90 52.94 -79.33 -98.95
CA MET A 90 51.81 -79.34 -98.00
C MET A 90 52.20 -78.80 -96.63
N LEU A 91 53.41 -79.10 -96.14
CA LEU A 91 53.89 -78.61 -94.85
C LEU A 91 54.23 -77.11 -94.90
N THR A 92 54.81 -76.61 -95.99
CA THR A 92 55.04 -75.17 -96.19
C THR A 92 53.71 -74.41 -96.23
N LEU A 93 52.71 -74.92 -96.95
CA LEU A 93 51.35 -74.35 -96.96
C LEU A 93 50.71 -74.37 -95.57
N ALA A 94 50.95 -75.43 -94.77
CA ALA A 94 50.47 -75.51 -93.40
C ALA A 94 51.15 -74.49 -92.47
N ASP A 95 52.46 -74.26 -92.61
CA ASP A 95 53.20 -73.23 -91.87
C ASP A 95 52.74 -71.81 -92.24
N GLU A 96 52.51 -71.54 -93.53
CA GLU A 96 51.93 -70.28 -94.01
C GLU A 96 50.52 -70.07 -93.42
N HIS A 97 49.65 -71.08 -93.48
CA HIS A 97 48.33 -71.02 -92.84
C HIS A 97 48.41 -70.81 -91.32
N ALA A 98 49.37 -71.44 -90.63
CA ALA A 98 49.57 -71.24 -89.20
C ALA A 98 50.08 -69.82 -88.87
N ALA A 99 50.94 -69.25 -89.71
CA ALA A 99 51.39 -67.86 -89.60
C ALA A 99 50.23 -66.88 -89.81
N ASP A 100 49.38 -67.12 -90.80
CA ASP A 100 48.18 -66.32 -91.06
C ASP A 100 47.18 -66.38 -89.90
N ILE A 101 46.91 -67.57 -89.35
CA ILE A 101 46.03 -67.73 -88.17
C ILE A 101 46.60 -66.95 -86.97
N ARG A 102 47.91 -67.03 -86.70
CA ARG A 102 48.54 -66.27 -85.61
C ARG A 102 48.44 -64.77 -85.84
N SER A 103 48.68 -64.30 -87.05
CA SER A 103 48.57 -62.88 -87.43
C SER A 103 47.14 -62.36 -87.24
N GLN A 104 46.14 -63.11 -87.74
CA GLN A 104 44.73 -62.79 -87.57
C GLN A 104 44.31 -62.79 -86.09
N ALA A 105 44.73 -63.80 -85.32
CA ALA A 105 44.44 -63.87 -83.89
C ALA A 105 45.09 -62.70 -83.11
N GLN A 106 46.31 -62.30 -83.47
CA GLN A 106 46.98 -61.15 -82.85
C GLN A 106 46.30 -59.83 -83.21
N ALA A 107 45.85 -59.67 -84.45
CA ALA A 107 45.08 -58.50 -84.89
C ALA A 107 43.75 -58.41 -84.13
N GLN A 108 42.99 -59.51 -84.06
CA GLN A 108 41.73 -59.58 -83.32
C GLN A 108 41.92 -59.32 -81.81
N ALA A 109 42.97 -59.88 -81.19
CA ALA A 109 43.28 -59.61 -79.79
C ALA A 109 43.62 -58.13 -79.56
N SER A 110 44.37 -57.51 -80.48
CA SER A 110 44.71 -56.09 -80.41
C SER A 110 43.47 -55.19 -80.54
N GLU A 111 42.55 -55.54 -81.45
CA GLU A 111 41.27 -54.87 -81.62
C GLU A 111 40.36 -55.02 -80.38
N MET A 112 40.31 -56.22 -79.80
CA MET A 112 39.54 -56.48 -78.58
C MET A 112 40.08 -55.69 -77.38
N VAL A 113 41.42 -55.61 -77.23
CA VAL A 113 42.05 -54.80 -76.19
C VAL A 113 41.80 -53.31 -76.44
N GLY A 114 41.87 -52.85 -77.69
CA GLY A 114 41.60 -51.45 -78.06
C GLY A 114 40.17 -51.04 -77.76
N SER A 115 39.19 -51.84 -78.17
CA SER A 115 37.76 -51.61 -77.91
C SER A 115 37.43 -51.68 -76.41
N SER A 116 37.99 -52.63 -75.67
CA SER A 116 37.80 -52.74 -74.21
C SER A 116 38.37 -51.53 -73.47
N LYS A 117 39.55 -51.03 -73.88
CA LYS A 117 40.14 -49.80 -73.31
C LYS A 117 39.26 -48.58 -73.56
N LEU A 118 38.77 -48.42 -74.80
CA LEU A 118 37.87 -47.32 -75.14
C LEU A 118 36.59 -47.36 -74.30
N GLN A 119 35.97 -48.53 -74.14
CA GLN A 119 34.78 -48.70 -73.31
C GLN A 119 35.05 -48.41 -71.82
N ALA A 120 36.20 -48.85 -71.30
CA ALA A 120 36.62 -48.56 -69.93
C ALA A 120 36.82 -47.05 -69.70
N ASP A 121 37.47 -46.35 -70.64
CA ASP A 121 37.68 -44.91 -70.58
C ASP A 121 36.36 -44.13 -70.68
N GLN A 122 35.45 -44.55 -71.55
CA GLN A 122 34.10 -43.98 -71.65
C GLN A 122 33.29 -44.17 -70.36
N THR A 123 33.38 -45.35 -69.75
CA THR A 123 32.71 -45.65 -68.48
C THR A 123 33.29 -44.80 -67.36
N ARG A 124 34.62 -44.71 -67.26
CA ARG A 124 35.29 -43.87 -66.25
C ARG A 124 34.92 -42.40 -66.42
N ALA A 125 35.00 -41.85 -67.63
CA ALA A 125 34.62 -40.46 -67.89
C ALA A 125 33.14 -40.17 -67.60
N SER A 126 32.26 -41.16 -67.76
CA SER A 126 30.83 -41.01 -67.41
C SER A 126 30.60 -41.08 -65.90
N ALA A 127 31.31 -41.97 -65.19
CA ALA A 127 31.28 -42.05 -63.74
C ALA A 127 31.84 -40.78 -63.08
N ASP A 128 32.94 -40.22 -63.60
CA ASP A 128 33.54 -38.99 -63.10
C ASP A 128 32.60 -37.79 -63.28
N ARG A 129 31.96 -37.67 -64.46
CA ARG A 129 30.95 -36.63 -64.71
C ARG A 129 29.75 -36.75 -63.78
N TYR A 130 29.24 -37.96 -63.57
CA TYR A 130 28.14 -38.21 -62.65
C TYR A 130 28.51 -37.87 -61.20
N ALA A 131 29.71 -38.26 -60.75
CA ALA A 131 30.19 -37.93 -59.42
C ALA A 131 30.30 -36.40 -59.20
N GLU A 132 30.79 -35.67 -60.21
CA GLU A 132 30.86 -34.21 -60.15
C GLU A 132 29.47 -33.56 -60.11
N GLU A 133 28.54 -34.04 -60.94
CA GLU A 133 27.16 -33.53 -60.95
C GLU A 133 26.47 -33.77 -59.60
N VAL A 134 26.63 -34.96 -59.01
CA VAL A 134 26.06 -35.29 -57.69
C VAL A 134 26.68 -34.42 -56.60
N ARG A 135 28.01 -34.23 -56.61
CA ARG A 135 28.68 -33.33 -55.66
C ARG A 135 28.20 -31.89 -55.78
N SER A 136 28.16 -31.35 -57.00
CA SER A 136 27.70 -29.99 -57.26
C SER A 136 26.25 -29.78 -56.83
N LYS A 137 25.36 -30.74 -57.09
CA LYS A 137 23.97 -30.70 -56.59
C LYS A 137 23.92 -30.74 -55.06
N ALA A 138 24.66 -31.64 -54.43
CA ALA A 138 24.69 -31.74 -52.97
C ALA A 138 25.21 -30.44 -52.32
N ASP A 139 26.24 -29.82 -52.89
CA ASP A 139 26.80 -28.55 -52.41
C ASP A 139 25.80 -27.39 -52.59
N ALA A 140 25.13 -27.32 -53.75
CA ALA A 140 24.10 -26.32 -54.00
C ALA A 140 22.90 -26.49 -53.05
N ASP A 141 22.49 -27.73 -52.78
CA ASP A 141 21.42 -28.03 -51.85
C ASP A 141 21.83 -27.66 -50.43
N ALA A 142 23.03 -28.03 -49.99
CA ALA A 142 23.57 -27.66 -48.69
C ALA A 142 23.63 -26.13 -48.49
N ALA A 143 24.08 -25.39 -49.50
CA ALA A 143 24.08 -23.93 -49.47
C ALA A 143 22.67 -23.35 -49.31
N ARG A 144 21.68 -23.88 -50.05
CA ARG A 144 20.27 -23.45 -49.91
C ARG A 144 19.70 -23.71 -48.52
N VAL A 145 20.08 -24.82 -47.88
CA VAL A 145 19.65 -25.14 -46.50
C VAL A 145 20.20 -24.13 -45.52
N VAL A 146 21.50 -23.88 -45.59
CA VAL A 146 22.18 -22.98 -44.65
C VAL A 146 21.61 -21.57 -44.80
N GLU A 147 21.35 -21.14 -46.03
CA GLU A 147 20.73 -19.83 -46.28
C GLU A 147 19.30 -19.75 -45.74
N LYS A 148 18.46 -20.76 -46.01
CA LYS A 148 17.10 -20.84 -45.44
C LYS A 148 17.12 -20.81 -43.91
N ALA A 149 18.01 -21.59 -43.28
CA ALA A 149 18.16 -21.64 -41.83
C ALA A 149 18.62 -20.30 -41.25
N ARG A 150 19.49 -19.55 -41.95
CA ARG A 150 19.89 -18.19 -41.54
C ARG A 150 18.73 -17.21 -41.62
N GLN A 151 18.00 -17.21 -42.73
CA GLN A 151 16.83 -16.35 -42.90
C GLN A 151 15.75 -16.63 -41.85
N GLU A 152 15.51 -17.90 -41.53
CA GLU A 152 14.59 -18.29 -40.44
C GLU A 152 15.09 -17.82 -39.07
N ALA A 153 16.39 -17.96 -38.79
CA ALA A 153 16.99 -17.49 -37.54
C ALA A 153 16.89 -15.96 -37.40
N ASP A 154 17.21 -15.20 -38.46
CA ASP A 154 17.13 -13.74 -38.47
C ASP A 154 15.67 -13.29 -38.29
N ALA A 155 14.70 -13.96 -38.94
CA ALA A 155 13.29 -13.67 -38.76
C ALA A 155 12.81 -13.93 -37.32
N ILE A 156 13.28 -15.00 -36.67
CA ILE A 156 12.98 -15.29 -35.26
C ILE A 156 13.57 -14.22 -34.35
N LEU A 157 14.81 -13.77 -34.60
CA LEU A 157 15.44 -12.72 -33.83
C LEU A 157 14.70 -11.39 -33.98
N ASP A 158 14.34 -10.99 -35.21
CA ASP A 158 13.58 -9.77 -35.48
C ASP A 158 12.17 -9.79 -34.84
N ASP A 159 11.53 -10.96 -34.79
CA ASP A 159 10.24 -11.12 -34.11
C ASP A 159 10.38 -11.04 -32.59
N ALA A 160 11.37 -11.73 -32.03
CA ALA A 160 11.67 -11.69 -30.61
C ALA A 160 12.04 -10.26 -30.14
N ASP A 161 12.81 -9.51 -30.93
CA ASP A 161 13.20 -8.14 -30.61
C ASP A 161 12.01 -7.17 -30.67
N ARG A 162 11.11 -7.34 -31.66
CA ARG A 162 9.85 -6.58 -31.73
C ARG A 162 8.94 -6.89 -30.56
N GLU A 163 8.76 -8.16 -30.21
CA GLU A 163 7.95 -8.57 -29.06
C GLU A 163 8.55 -8.07 -27.74
N ALA A 164 9.86 -8.20 -27.56
CA ALA A 164 10.55 -7.72 -26.37
C ALA A 164 10.43 -6.21 -26.21
N SER A 165 10.49 -5.45 -27.31
CA SER A 165 10.30 -3.99 -27.29
C SER A 165 8.87 -3.61 -26.97
N ALA A 166 7.88 -4.25 -27.60
CA ALA A 166 6.47 -4.04 -27.31
C ALA A 166 6.13 -4.32 -25.84
N ARG A 167 6.60 -5.45 -25.29
CA ARG A 167 6.37 -5.78 -23.87
C ARG A 167 7.04 -4.79 -22.91
N ARG A 168 8.21 -4.25 -23.26
CA ARG A 168 8.88 -3.20 -22.46
C ARG A 168 8.07 -1.91 -22.47
N GLU A 169 7.60 -1.49 -23.64
CA GLU A 169 6.77 -0.29 -23.79
C GLU A 169 5.44 -0.43 -23.03
N GLU A 170 4.79 -1.60 -23.12
CA GLU A 170 3.57 -1.90 -22.35
C GLU A 170 3.83 -1.86 -20.84
N ALA A 171 4.93 -2.46 -20.37
CA ALA A 171 5.29 -2.45 -18.95
C ALA A 171 5.60 -1.03 -18.46
N GLU A 172 6.32 -0.22 -19.25
CA GLU A 172 6.61 1.17 -18.93
C GLU A 172 5.33 2.02 -18.90
N ALA A 173 4.43 1.83 -19.86
CA ALA A 173 3.13 2.51 -19.88
C ALA A 173 2.28 2.17 -18.65
N VAL A 174 2.25 0.90 -18.23
CA VAL A 174 1.54 0.48 -17.01
C VAL A 174 2.18 1.11 -15.77
N TYR A 175 3.52 1.11 -15.68
CA TYR A 175 4.23 1.71 -14.57
C TYR A 175 3.99 3.21 -14.46
N GLU A 176 4.12 3.95 -15.56
CA GLU A 176 3.87 5.40 -15.59
C GLU A 176 2.41 5.73 -15.32
N HIS A 177 1.46 4.91 -15.79
CA HIS A 177 0.05 5.06 -15.44
C HIS A 177 -0.20 4.87 -13.94
N GLN A 178 0.39 3.82 -13.33
CA GLN A 178 0.28 3.59 -11.89
C GLN A 178 0.92 4.73 -11.09
N ARG A 179 2.08 5.22 -11.52
CA ARG A 179 2.78 6.35 -10.91
C ARG A 179 1.96 7.64 -10.98
N ALA A 180 1.38 7.94 -12.14
CA ALA A 180 0.50 9.09 -12.32
C ALA A 180 -0.75 8.99 -11.44
N ARG A 181 -1.36 7.80 -11.37
CA ARG A 181 -2.52 7.55 -10.50
C ARG A 181 -2.18 7.70 -9.02
N ALA A 182 -1.02 7.19 -8.59
CA ALA A 182 -0.56 7.35 -7.21
C ALA A 182 -0.27 8.82 -6.87
N ALA A 183 0.35 9.56 -7.79
CA ALA A 183 0.60 11.00 -7.62
C ALA A 183 -0.70 11.81 -7.56
N ALA A 184 -1.68 11.50 -8.42
CA ALA A 184 -2.99 12.13 -8.38
C ALA A 184 -3.72 11.85 -7.06
N ALA A 185 -3.73 10.60 -6.60
CA ALA A 185 -4.31 10.24 -5.32
C ALA A 185 -3.63 10.96 -4.15
N ALA A 186 -2.30 11.07 -4.16
CA ALA A 186 -1.55 11.81 -3.14
C ALA A 186 -1.93 13.30 -3.13
N ALA A 187 -2.02 13.93 -4.30
CA ALA A 187 -2.45 15.33 -4.42
C ALA A 187 -3.89 15.54 -3.91
N ASP A 188 -4.82 14.63 -4.22
CA ASP A 188 -6.19 14.66 -3.71
C ASP A 188 -6.24 14.50 -2.18
N PHE A 189 -5.41 13.61 -1.62
CA PHE A 189 -5.29 13.45 -0.17
C PHE A 189 -4.72 14.71 0.50
N GLU A 190 -3.70 15.34 -0.07
CA GLU A 190 -3.14 16.59 0.43
C GLU A 190 -4.17 17.73 0.36
N ALA A 191 -4.91 17.83 -0.74
CA ALA A 191 -5.97 18.84 -0.91
C ALA A 191 -7.10 18.66 0.11
N THR A 192 -7.57 17.43 0.33
CA THR A 192 -8.62 17.15 1.32
C THR A 192 -8.14 17.37 2.75
N LEU A 193 -6.89 17.06 3.07
CA LEU A 193 -6.30 17.39 4.36
C LEU A 193 -6.15 18.91 4.55
N GLY A 194 -5.74 19.64 3.51
CA GLY A 194 -5.68 21.10 3.50
C GLY A 194 -7.04 21.72 3.78
N GLN A 195 -8.08 21.32 3.03
CA GLN A 195 -9.45 21.78 3.25
C GLN A 195 -9.97 21.48 4.66
N ARG A 196 -9.66 20.30 5.21
CA ARG A 196 -10.05 19.96 6.59
C ARG A 196 -9.32 20.82 7.61
N ARG A 197 -8.03 21.12 7.40
CA ARG A 197 -7.25 22.04 8.25
C ARG A 197 -7.80 23.45 8.19
N ASP A 198 -8.09 23.96 7.00
CA ASP A 198 -8.63 25.31 6.79
C ASP A 198 -10.02 25.44 7.43
N LYS A 199 -10.88 24.43 7.26
CA LYS A 199 -12.20 24.38 7.91
C LYS A 199 -12.07 24.36 9.43
N ALA A 200 -11.23 23.49 9.99
CA ALA A 200 -11.01 23.40 11.43
C ALA A 200 -10.41 24.71 11.99
N ALA A 201 -9.49 25.35 11.28
CA ALA A 201 -8.92 26.64 11.65
C ALA A 201 -9.98 27.75 11.63
N ALA A 202 -10.85 27.77 10.62
CA ALA A 202 -11.95 28.73 10.53
C ALA A 202 -12.99 28.54 11.65
N GLU A 203 -13.37 27.29 11.94
CA GLU A 203 -14.27 26.95 13.05
C GLU A 203 -13.65 27.38 14.39
N PHE A 204 -12.38 27.05 14.63
CA PHE A 204 -11.67 27.45 15.85
C PHE A 204 -11.59 28.99 15.96
N ALA A 205 -11.24 29.69 14.89
CA ALA A 205 -11.20 31.16 14.89
C ALA A 205 -12.58 31.77 15.19
N SER A 206 -13.66 31.19 14.64
CA SER A 206 -15.03 31.65 14.92
C SER A 206 -15.43 31.43 16.38
N GLN A 207 -15.06 30.29 16.98
CA GLN A 207 -15.30 30.00 18.39
C GLN A 207 -14.50 30.95 19.29
N MET A 208 -13.22 31.18 18.99
CA MET A 208 -12.39 32.13 19.74
C MET A 208 -12.94 33.55 19.67
N ALA A 209 -13.37 34.01 18.49
CA ALA A 209 -14.00 35.33 18.35
C ALA A 209 -15.32 35.43 19.13
N ALA A 210 -16.13 34.36 19.15
CA ALA A 210 -17.34 34.32 19.96
C ALA A 210 -17.06 34.36 21.46
N HIS A 211 -16.04 33.63 21.92
CA HIS A 211 -15.60 33.66 23.32
C HIS A 211 -15.03 35.03 23.71
N GLU A 212 -14.21 35.65 22.87
CA GLU A 212 -13.66 36.99 23.10
C GLU A 212 -14.79 38.03 23.18
N ALA A 213 -15.79 37.96 22.28
CA ALA A 213 -16.96 38.83 22.33
C ALA A 213 -17.81 38.61 23.60
N ALA A 214 -17.98 37.36 24.04
CA ALA A 214 -18.72 37.04 25.27
C ALA A 214 -18.00 37.56 26.52
N LEU A 215 -16.66 37.44 26.58
CA LEU A 215 -15.84 38.01 27.64
C LEU A 215 -15.92 39.54 27.67
N ALA A 216 -15.77 40.21 26.52
CA ALA A 216 -15.90 41.66 26.43
C ALA A 216 -17.28 42.13 26.91
N GLN A 217 -18.35 41.42 26.55
CA GLN A 217 -19.70 41.73 27.01
C GLN A 217 -19.87 41.50 28.52
N ALA A 218 -19.26 40.45 29.07
CA ALA A 218 -19.28 40.19 30.52
C ALA A 218 -18.50 41.27 31.29
N GLU A 219 -17.36 41.72 30.78
CA GLU A 219 -16.56 42.81 31.35
C GLU A 219 -17.32 44.15 31.29
N GLU A 220 -18.00 44.46 30.18
CA GLU A 220 -18.86 45.66 30.07
C GLU A 220 -20.03 45.63 31.07
N ARG A 221 -20.67 44.47 31.24
CA ARG A 221 -21.72 44.29 32.25
C ARG A 221 -21.17 44.45 33.67
N ALA A 222 -20.02 43.86 33.97
CA ALA A 222 -19.41 43.96 35.29
C ALA A 222 -19.01 45.40 35.63
N THR A 223 -18.42 46.13 34.68
CA THR A 223 -18.06 47.55 34.86
C THR A 223 -19.30 48.44 35.02
N THR A 224 -20.35 48.20 34.23
CA THR A 224 -21.63 48.93 34.35
C THR A 224 -22.28 48.68 35.70
N LEU A 225 -22.40 47.41 36.12
CA LEU A 225 -22.98 47.04 37.41
C LEU A 225 -22.16 47.60 38.59
N SER A 226 -20.83 47.60 38.49
CA SER A 226 -19.95 48.23 39.50
C SER A 226 -20.20 49.73 39.59
N ALA A 227 -20.30 50.43 38.46
CA ALA A 227 -20.58 51.86 38.45
C ALA A 227 -22.00 52.19 38.97
N GLU A 228 -23.00 51.37 38.66
CA GLU A 228 -24.35 51.49 39.20
C GLU A 228 -24.39 51.24 40.70
N SER A 229 -23.71 50.21 41.19
CA SER A 229 -23.57 49.91 42.61
C SER A 229 -22.86 51.04 43.35
N GLU A 230 -21.76 51.57 42.83
CA GLU A 230 -21.06 52.73 43.41
C GLU A 230 -21.96 53.97 43.46
N ARG A 231 -22.74 54.26 42.41
CA ARG A 231 -23.71 55.36 42.41
C ARG A 231 -24.81 55.15 43.45
N ALA A 232 -25.42 53.96 43.49
CA ALA A 232 -26.45 53.62 44.47
C ALA A 232 -25.92 53.72 45.91
N HIS A 233 -24.69 53.27 46.15
CA HIS A 233 -24.03 53.42 47.45
C HIS A 233 -23.78 54.89 47.79
N ALA A 234 -23.31 55.71 46.85
CA ALA A 234 -23.09 57.13 47.08
C ALA A 234 -24.39 57.89 47.34
N GLU A 235 -25.46 57.57 46.61
CA GLU A 235 -26.80 58.12 46.81
C GLU A 235 -27.38 57.74 48.17
N ALA A 236 -27.34 56.46 48.54
CA ALA A 236 -27.78 55.99 49.86
C ALA A 236 -26.96 56.61 51.00
N ALA A 237 -25.64 56.76 50.82
CA ALA A 237 -24.78 57.44 51.79
C ALA A 237 -25.17 58.92 51.95
N ALA A 238 -25.40 59.63 50.84
CA ALA A 238 -25.84 61.02 50.86
C ALA A 238 -27.23 61.19 51.50
N GLU A 239 -28.18 60.29 51.24
CA GLU A 239 -29.50 60.29 51.88
C GLU A 239 -29.39 60.00 53.39
N SER A 240 -28.59 59.02 53.78
CA SER A 240 -28.32 58.72 55.20
C SER A 240 -27.69 59.93 55.91
N GLN A 241 -26.78 60.65 55.25
CA GLN A 241 -26.19 61.86 55.80
C GLN A 241 -27.21 62.98 55.93
N ARG A 242 -28.05 63.22 54.91
CA ARG A 242 -29.12 64.22 54.96
C ARG A 242 -30.13 63.94 56.07
N THR A 243 -30.53 62.67 56.25
CA THR A 243 -31.45 62.27 57.32
C THR A 243 -30.81 62.44 58.70
N LEU A 244 -29.53 62.09 58.87
CA LEU A 244 -28.78 62.37 60.10
C LEU A 244 -28.65 63.87 60.39
N GLU A 245 -28.38 64.69 59.38
CA GLU A 245 -28.29 66.15 59.51
C GLU A 245 -29.66 66.76 59.88
N SER A 246 -30.74 66.32 59.24
CA SER A 246 -32.12 66.74 59.59
C SER A 246 -32.48 66.34 61.02
N ALA A 247 -32.25 65.08 61.40
CA ALA A 247 -32.52 64.60 62.75
C ALA A 247 -31.69 65.34 63.81
N ARG A 248 -30.43 65.69 63.51
CA ARG A 248 -29.59 66.53 64.39
C ARG A 248 -30.15 67.94 64.50
N ALA A 249 -30.53 68.57 63.39
CA ALA A 249 -31.13 69.90 63.39
C ALA A 249 -32.46 69.94 64.16
N GLU A 250 -33.31 68.92 64.00
CA GLU A 250 -34.55 68.75 64.76
C GLU A 250 -34.27 68.53 66.25
N ALA A 251 -33.30 67.69 66.60
CA ALA A 251 -32.89 67.48 67.99
C ALA A 251 -32.34 68.76 68.62
N GLU A 252 -31.51 69.52 67.91
CA GLU A 252 -31.01 70.83 68.35
C GLU A 252 -32.16 71.82 68.53
N ALA A 253 -33.09 71.91 67.57
CA ALA A 253 -34.27 72.76 67.68
C ALA A 253 -35.16 72.37 68.87
N LEU A 254 -35.35 71.07 69.11
CA LEU A 254 -36.11 70.57 70.26
C LEU A 254 -35.41 70.89 71.59
N VAL A 255 -34.08 70.76 71.66
CA VAL A 255 -33.29 71.15 72.83
C VAL A 255 -33.36 72.67 73.08
N VAL A 256 -33.29 73.49 72.03
CA VAL A 256 -33.46 74.95 72.14
C VAL A 256 -34.87 75.29 72.61
N ALA A 257 -35.91 74.73 72.00
CA ALA A 257 -37.30 74.95 72.41
C ALA A 257 -37.56 74.49 73.85
N ALA A 258 -36.97 73.36 74.27
CA ALA A 258 -37.03 72.88 75.65
C ALA A 258 -36.31 73.83 76.62
N ARG A 259 -35.14 74.36 76.27
CA ARG A 259 -34.42 75.38 77.06
C ARG A 259 -35.21 76.68 77.15
N GLU A 260 -35.79 77.15 76.06
CA GLU A 260 -36.64 78.35 76.07
C GLU A 260 -37.90 78.15 76.92
N LYS A 261 -38.53 76.97 76.84
CA LYS A 261 -39.66 76.62 77.70
C LYS A 261 -39.24 76.52 79.17
N ALA A 262 -38.09 75.92 79.46
CA ALA A 262 -37.53 75.85 80.82
C ALA A 262 -37.20 77.25 81.36
N GLU A 263 -36.62 78.13 80.54
CA GLU A 263 -36.36 79.53 80.89
C GLU A 263 -37.64 80.33 81.11
N ARG A 264 -38.67 80.09 80.29
CA ARG A 264 -40.00 80.70 80.47
C ARG A 264 -40.63 80.25 81.79
N ILE A 265 -40.65 78.94 82.05
CA ILE A 265 -41.11 78.38 83.33
C ILE A 265 -40.29 78.97 84.49
N ARG A 266 -38.96 79.04 84.38
CA ARG A 266 -38.10 79.64 85.41
C ARG A 266 -38.46 81.10 85.68
N ARG A 267 -38.66 81.91 84.65
CA ARG A 267 -39.07 83.33 84.79
C ARG A 267 -40.48 83.46 85.34
N ASP A 268 -41.41 82.62 84.91
CA ASP A 268 -42.79 82.65 85.40
C ASP A 268 -42.83 82.20 86.87
N SER A 269 -42.10 81.15 87.24
CA SER A 269 -41.89 80.72 88.62
C SER A 269 -41.15 81.77 89.46
N GLU A 270 -40.16 82.48 88.91
CA GLU A 270 -39.47 83.57 89.62
C GLU A 270 -40.39 84.79 89.80
N ARG A 271 -41.22 85.10 88.80
CA ARG A 271 -42.29 86.10 88.95
C ARG A 271 -43.30 85.68 90.00
N GLU A 272 -43.76 84.44 89.98
CA GLU A 272 -44.67 83.90 90.98
C GLU A 272 -44.04 83.89 92.37
N LEU A 273 -42.77 83.50 92.50
CA LEU A 273 -42.00 83.55 93.74
C LEU A 273 -41.85 84.99 94.25
N SER A 274 -41.54 85.94 93.36
CA SER A 274 -41.44 87.37 93.69
C SER A 274 -42.79 87.95 94.09
N ALA A 275 -43.88 87.56 93.42
CA ALA A 275 -45.23 87.95 93.75
C ALA A 275 -45.69 87.33 95.07
N ALA A 276 -45.32 86.07 95.34
CA ALA A 276 -45.57 85.40 96.61
C ALA A 276 -44.75 86.05 97.74
N THR A 277 -43.49 86.41 97.49
CA THR A 277 -42.63 87.14 98.44
C THR A 277 -43.19 88.54 98.70
N ALA A 278 -43.64 89.25 97.66
CA ALA A 278 -44.30 90.55 97.80
C ALA A 278 -45.64 90.45 98.56
N ARG A 279 -46.43 89.38 98.35
CA ARG A 279 -47.62 89.09 99.17
C ARG A 279 -47.22 88.83 100.62
N ARG A 280 -46.18 88.03 100.87
CA ARG A 280 -45.66 87.77 102.22
C ARG A 280 -45.17 89.05 102.90
N ASP A 281 -44.43 89.89 102.19
CA ASP A 281 -43.89 91.14 102.71
C ASP A 281 -45.00 92.18 102.91
N SER A 282 -46.00 92.21 102.04
CA SER A 282 -47.25 92.97 102.23
C SER A 282 -48.00 92.50 103.46
N ILE A 283 -48.16 91.19 103.68
CA ILE A 283 -48.77 90.63 104.89
C ILE A 283 -47.94 91.00 106.12
N THR A 284 -46.61 90.94 106.04
CA THR A 284 -45.70 91.32 107.14
C THR A 284 -45.79 92.81 107.47
N SER A 285 -45.89 93.67 106.46
CA SER A 285 -46.11 95.11 106.59
C SER A 285 -47.50 95.42 107.15
N GLN A 286 -48.54 94.72 106.69
CA GLN A 286 -49.90 94.83 107.22
C GLN A 286 -49.98 94.37 108.68
N LEU A 287 -49.25 93.32 109.08
CA LEU A 287 -49.12 92.89 110.47
C LEU A 287 -48.32 93.91 111.31
N SER A 288 -47.30 94.56 110.74
CA SER A 288 -46.57 95.65 111.42
C SER A 288 -47.43 96.90 111.63
N ASN A 289 -48.29 97.24 110.67
CA ASN A 289 -49.16 98.41 110.74
C ASN A 289 -50.36 98.16 111.66
N VAL A 290 -50.87 96.93 111.72
CA VAL A 290 -51.85 96.51 112.75
C VAL A 290 -51.21 96.47 114.14
N ARG A 291 -49.93 96.08 114.27
CA ARG A 291 -49.18 96.14 115.53
C ARG A 291 -48.95 97.59 116.01
N GLN A 292 -48.81 98.55 115.10
CA GLN A 292 -48.70 99.99 115.41
C GLN A 292 -50.07 100.62 115.75
N MET A 293 -51.16 100.20 115.06
CA MET A 293 -52.52 100.73 115.27
C MET A 293 -53.24 100.12 116.48
N LEU A 294 -52.73 99.00 117.02
CA LEU A 294 -53.14 98.41 118.30
C LEU A 294 -52.37 98.98 119.51
N ALA A 295 -51.51 100.00 119.34
CA ALA A 295 -50.81 100.67 120.44
C ALA A 295 -51.56 101.90 121.03
N THR A 296 -52.70 102.31 120.46
CA THR A 296 -53.49 103.50 120.88
C THR A 296 -54.92 103.21 121.37
N LEU A 297 -55.28 101.95 121.62
CA LEU A 297 -56.46 101.60 122.42
C LEU A 297 -56.25 100.27 123.14
N GLY A 298 -56.02 100.34 124.44
CA GLY A 298 -56.41 99.32 125.44
C GLY A 298 -55.95 97.87 125.24
N GLY A 299 -54.72 97.58 125.69
CA GLY A 299 -54.34 96.52 126.63
C GLY A 299 -55.00 95.13 126.64
N GLY A 300 -54.14 94.10 126.59
CA GLY A 300 -54.15 93.02 127.59
C GLY A 300 -54.39 91.57 127.12
N ALA A 301 -53.35 90.74 127.32
CA ALA A 301 -53.36 89.28 127.63
C ALA A 301 -53.83 88.29 126.54
N MET A 302 -53.38 87.03 126.40
CA MET A 302 -52.22 86.18 126.74
C MET A 302 -52.66 84.73 126.33
N VAL A 303 -51.70 83.79 126.19
CA VAL A 303 -51.85 82.30 126.16
C VAL A 303 -52.09 81.68 124.77
N ASP A 304 -51.09 81.01 124.15
CA ASP A 304 -50.67 79.57 124.25
C ASP A 304 -51.73 78.65 123.59
N SER A 305 -51.46 77.72 122.66
CA SER A 305 -50.50 76.62 122.74
C SER A 305 -50.67 75.63 121.54
N ILE A 306 -49.55 75.10 121.04
CA ILE A 306 -49.26 73.64 120.88
C ILE A 306 -49.62 72.85 119.60
N ASP A 307 -48.55 72.27 119.04
CA ASP A 307 -48.33 70.94 118.39
C ASP A 307 -49.16 70.52 117.16
N GLU A 308 -48.51 70.21 116.03
CA GLU A 308 -47.72 69.00 115.74
C GLU A 308 -48.61 67.75 115.69
N HIS A 309 -48.96 67.32 114.47
CA HIS A 309 -49.15 65.93 114.04
C HIS A 309 -48.60 65.88 112.60
N GLY A 310 -47.53 65.15 112.28
CA GLY A 310 -47.41 63.71 112.49
C GLY A 310 -48.18 63.01 111.35
N ALA A 311 -47.69 61.98 110.67
CA ALA A 311 -46.49 61.20 110.76
C ALA A 311 -46.60 60.14 109.64
N LEU A 312 -45.51 59.43 109.35
CA LEU A 312 -45.48 58.06 108.80
C LEU A 312 -46.07 57.87 107.38
N ALA A 313 -45.60 56.96 106.54
CA ALA A 313 -44.50 56.03 106.51
C ALA A 313 -44.54 55.39 105.09
N PRO A 314 -43.46 54.72 104.68
CA PRO A 314 -43.21 54.32 103.30
C PRO A 314 -43.58 52.85 103.02
N ASP A 315 -43.40 52.49 101.73
CA ASP A 315 -43.08 51.15 101.19
C ASP A 315 -44.23 50.11 101.21
N PRO A 316 -44.11 48.92 100.57
CA PRO A 316 -43.03 48.40 99.71
C PRO A 316 -43.50 47.52 98.51
N ALA A 317 -42.48 46.99 97.81
CA ALA A 317 -42.38 45.64 97.23
C ALA A 317 -43.25 45.32 96.00
N ALA A 318 -42.66 45.10 94.83
CA ALA A 318 -41.90 43.90 94.43
C ALA A 318 -42.80 42.66 94.36
N GLU A 319 -42.88 42.05 93.18
CA GLU A 319 -42.41 40.67 92.99
C GLU A 319 -42.42 40.28 91.50
N SER A 320 -41.28 39.71 91.11
CA SER A 320 -41.02 38.85 89.96
C SER A 320 -41.85 37.57 90.00
N VAL A 321 -42.19 36.97 88.85
CA VAL A 321 -41.96 35.53 88.61
C VAL A 321 -41.82 35.23 87.11
N VAL A 322 -40.90 34.32 86.83
CA VAL A 322 -40.53 33.59 85.61
C VAL A 322 -41.38 32.32 85.41
N ASP A 323 -41.60 31.89 84.16
CA ASP A 323 -41.43 30.51 83.61
C ASP A 323 -42.03 30.47 82.17
N ALA A 324 -41.36 29.97 81.12
CA ALA A 324 -41.23 28.56 80.66
C ALA A 324 -42.61 27.91 80.37
N ASP A 325 -42.90 27.23 79.25
CA ASP A 325 -42.12 26.27 78.48
C ASP A 325 -42.90 25.82 77.20
N GLN A 326 -42.15 25.38 76.16
CA GLN A 326 -42.45 24.40 75.07
C GLN A 326 -43.76 24.47 74.24
N ALA A 327 -43.87 23.99 72.99
CA ALA A 327 -43.05 23.59 71.83
C ALA A 327 -44.08 22.92 70.88
N ASP A 328 -44.07 23.20 69.56
CA ASP A 328 -44.29 22.16 68.55
C ASP A 328 -43.87 22.63 67.14
N GLU A 329 -43.43 21.65 66.37
CA GLU A 329 -42.82 21.68 65.05
C GLU A 329 -43.83 22.00 63.93
N THR A 330 -43.35 22.54 62.81
CA THR A 330 -43.74 22.06 61.47
C THR A 330 -42.84 22.66 60.38
N GLU A 331 -42.20 21.76 59.64
CA GLU A 331 -41.48 21.99 58.40
C GLU A 331 -42.36 22.67 57.34
N VAL A 332 -41.79 23.64 56.62
CA VAL A 332 -42.17 23.88 55.21
C VAL A 332 -40.89 24.08 54.41
N ALA A 333 -40.69 23.14 53.50
CA ALA A 333 -39.53 22.98 52.63
C ALA A 333 -39.34 24.17 51.69
N GLY A 334 -38.07 24.56 51.54
CA GLY A 334 -37.59 25.41 50.47
C GLY A 334 -37.59 24.66 49.13
N THR A 335 -37.95 25.39 48.09
CA THR A 335 -37.99 24.97 46.70
C THR A 335 -36.61 24.94 46.07
N ASP A 336 -36.39 23.89 45.28
CA ASP A 336 -35.33 23.69 44.30
C ASP A 336 -35.18 24.87 43.32
N ASP A 337 -33.97 25.07 42.80
CA ASP A 337 -33.64 24.71 41.40
C ASP A 337 -32.35 25.44 40.94
N GLN A 338 -31.28 24.66 40.79
CA GLN A 338 -30.08 25.01 40.01
C GLN A 338 -30.14 24.17 38.74
N GLY A 339 -30.16 24.82 37.59
CA GLY A 339 -29.88 24.17 36.33
C GLY A 339 -28.41 23.72 36.25
N ASP A 340 -28.21 22.50 35.77
CA ASP A 340 -27.43 22.35 34.54
C ASP A 340 -28.10 21.31 33.62
N HIS A 341 -28.12 21.66 32.35
CA HIS A 341 -28.83 21.05 31.22
C HIS A 341 -28.04 19.82 30.70
N ALA A 342 -28.70 18.71 30.32
CA ALA A 342 -29.21 18.38 28.97
C ALA A 342 -28.08 18.31 27.92
N GLU A 343 -28.00 17.39 26.96
CA GLU A 343 -28.87 16.37 26.39
C GLU A 343 -27.98 15.68 25.33
N ASP A 344 -28.19 14.41 25.02
CA ASP A 344 -28.14 14.04 23.59
C ASP A 344 -29.09 12.89 23.26
N GLN A 345 -29.69 13.04 22.08
CA GLN A 345 -30.92 12.45 21.61
C GLN A 345 -30.70 11.18 20.75
N ALA A 346 -31.80 10.44 20.58
CA ALA A 346 -32.24 9.68 19.39
C ALA A 346 -31.32 8.55 18.86
N GLY A 347 -31.79 7.39 18.39
CA GLY A 347 -33.10 7.03 17.89
C GLY A 347 -33.02 6.51 16.45
N GLN A 348 -33.02 5.18 16.30
CA GLN A 348 -33.54 4.37 15.18
C GLN A 348 -32.75 4.18 13.85
N ALA A 349 -32.71 2.88 13.46
CA ALA A 349 -33.05 2.28 12.14
C ALA A 349 -31.95 1.60 11.28
N GLU A 350 -32.09 0.27 11.22
CA GLU A 350 -32.11 -0.65 10.05
C GLU A 350 -30.86 -1.11 9.26
N GLY A 351 -30.80 -2.45 9.10
CA GLY A 351 -30.22 -3.22 7.97
C GLY A 351 -28.70 -3.52 8.05
N HIS A 352 -28.12 -4.61 7.56
CA HIS A 352 -28.54 -5.89 6.98
C HIS A 352 -27.24 -6.73 6.84
N GLU A 353 -27.36 -8.05 6.83
CA GLU A 353 -26.44 -9.04 6.20
C GLU A 353 -25.03 -9.38 6.74
N GLY A 354 -24.87 -10.70 6.95
CA GLY A 354 -23.64 -11.48 6.65
C GLY A 354 -22.55 -11.42 7.71
N HIS A 355 -21.81 -12.47 8.04
CA HIS A 355 -21.63 -13.77 7.43
C HIS A 355 -20.99 -14.64 8.53
N ALA A 356 -21.52 -15.83 8.74
CA ALA A 356 -20.88 -16.85 9.57
C ALA A 356 -19.73 -17.44 8.76
N ASP A 357 -18.48 -17.24 9.18
CA ASP A 357 -17.35 -17.98 8.65
C ASP A 357 -17.12 -19.21 9.54
N GLN A 358 -17.43 -20.37 8.97
CA GLN A 358 -17.18 -21.68 9.53
C GLN A 358 -15.70 -21.99 9.32
N THR A 359 -15.05 -22.32 10.43
CA THR A 359 -13.88 -23.17 10.48
C THR A 359 -14.07 -24.44 9.64
N ASP A 360 -13.20 -24.68 8.66
CA ASP A 360 -12.84 -26.05 8.29
C ASP A 360 -11.44 -26.18 7.67
N GLN A 361 -10.59 -26.88 8.43
CA GLN A 361 -9.65 -27.94 8.04
C GLN A 361 -8.67 -27.76 6.85
N ALA A 362 -7.40 -27.63 7.23
CA ALA A 362 -6.27 -28.51 6.87
C ALA A 362 -6.23 -29.13 5.46
N THR A 363 -5.23 -28.73 4.67
CA THR A 363 -4.43 -29.65 3.85
C THR A 363 -3.03 -29.05 3.69
N GLU A 364 -2.09 -29.57 4.49
CA GLU A 364 -0.65 -29.48 4.25
C GLU A 364 -0.28 -30.54 3.21
N GLU A 365 0.19 -30.13 2.03
CA GLU A 365 0.98 -31.00 1.17
C GLU A 365 2.07 -30.17 0.48
N GLN A 366 3.29 -30.31 1.01
CA GLN A 366 4.52 -29.79 0.41
C GLN A 366 5.26 -30.90 -0.34
N PRO A 367 6.07 -30.54 -1.35
CA PRO A 367 6.46 -31.43 -2.45
C PRO A 367 7.69 -32.31 -2.17
N GLU A 368 7.74 -33.45 -2.88
CA GLU A 368 8.86 -34.41 -2.93
C GLU A 368 10.21 -33.80 -3.35
N PRO A 369 11.35 -34.30 -2.84
CA PRO A 369 12.67 -33.87 -3.28
C PRO A 369 13.19 -34.66 -4.49
N ALA A 370 13.82 -33.91 -5.40
CA ALA A 370 14.43 -34.38 -6.64
C ALA A 370 15.52 -35.46 -6.46
N GLU A 371 15.43 -36.48 -7.30
CA GLU A 371 16.35 -37.59 -7.49
C GLU A 371 17.64 -37.11 -8.19
N GLN A 372 18.78 -37.14 -7.47
CA GLN A 372 20.10 -36.86 -8.03
C GLN A 372 20.68 -38.11 -8.71
N ALA A 373 20.53 -38.21 -10.03
CA ALA A 373 21.26 -39.18 -10.83
C ALA A 373 22.73 -38.72 -11.02
N LYS A 374 23.65 -39.34 -10.26
CA LYS A 374 25.09 -39.25 -10.52
C LYS A 374 25.44 -40.08 -11.76
N GLY A 375 25.65 -39.39 -12.88
CA GLY A 375 26.18 -39.95 -14.12
C GLY A 375 27.67 -40.32 -14.00
N THR A 376 27.92 -41.61 -14.18
CA THR A 376 29.22 -42.27 -14.28
C THR A 376 30.07 -41.72 -15.43
N ALA A 377 31.25 -41.17 -15.11
CA ALA A 377 32.29 -40.89 -16.09
C ALA A 377 32.87 -42.21 -16.62
N ARG A 378 32.62 -42.52 -17.90
CA ARG A 378 33.29 -43.62 -18.61
C ARG A 378 34.15 -43.01 -19.72
N SER A 379 35.42 -42.79 -19.39
CA SER A 379 36.49 -42.50 -20.33
C SER A 379 37.02 -43.80 -20.95
N ARG A 380 36.92 -43.91 -22.28
CA ARG A 380 37.65 -44.81 -23.20
C ARG A 380 37.50 -44.17 -24.58
N ALA A 381 38.48 -44.10 -25.48
CA ALA A 381 39.83 -44.64 -25.55
C ALA A 381 40.66 -43.74 -26.48
#